data_AF-A0A9N7L0Z8-F1
#
_entry.id   AF-A0A9N7L0Z8-F1
#
_cell.length_a   1.000
_cell.length_b   1.000
_cell.length_c   1.000
_cell.angle_alpha   90.00
_cell.angle_beta   90.00
_cell.angle_gamma   90.00
#
_symmetry.space_group_name_H-M   'P 1'
#
loop_
_entity.id
_entity.type
_entity.pdbx_description
1 polymer ?
#
loop_
_entity_poly.entity_id
_entity_poly.type
_entity_poly.pdbx_seq_one_letter_code
_entity_poly.pdbx_strand_id
1 'polypeptide(L)'
;MPELIMVEFDAVGNYLNLIVKAPIHDPQVLSLGSAALIYDILPPELIQWQREIGFAPATISVKKFFLEDQWIGIQDLPDHFQEVLDNPDDYDEEERKDADEEILRWKEEGTFVLKWCEEYWLSRDGDVESS
;
A
#
# COMPACT_ATOMS: atom_id res chain seq x y z
N MET A 1 -17.01 3.72 -4.92
CA MET A 1 -16.54 3.91 -6.31
C MET A 1 -15.02 3.94 -6.25
N PRO A 2 -14.29 3.33 -7.19
CA PRO A 2 -12.83 3.35 -7.14
C PRO A 2 -12.33 4.78 -7.40
N GLU A 3 -11.49 5.29 -6.51
CA GLU A 3 -10.82 6.60 -6.66
C GLU A 3 -9.42 6.38 -7.25
N LEU A 4 -8.94 7.34 -8.02
CA LEU A 4 -7.56 7.35 -8.48
C LEU A 4 -6.71 8.15 -7.50
N ILE A 5 -5.64 7.54 -7.02
CA ILE A 5 -4.76 8.11 -6.00
C ILE A 5 -3.35 8.23 -6.57
N MET A 6 -2.71 9.38 -6.37
CA MET A 6 -1.29 9.59 -6.62
C MET A 6 -0.64 10.16 -5.37
N VAL A 7 0.42 9.51 -4.92
CA VAL A 7 1.27 9.98 -3.83
C VAL A 7 2.55 10.53 -4.44
N GLU A 8 2.83 11.80 -4.17
CA GLU A 8 4.00 12.49 -4.69
C GLU A 8 5.12 12.49 -3.64
N PHE A 9 6.34 12.25 -4.10
CA PHE A 9 7.54 12.25 -3.28
C PHE A 9 8.61 13.14 -3.92
N ASP A 10 9.51 13.68 -3.10
CA ASP A 10 10.70 14.35 -3.61
C ASP A 10 11.77 13.34 -4.07
N ALA A 11 12.86 13.86 -4.64
CA ALA A 11 13.95 13.04 -5.18
C ALA A 11 14.70 12.21 -4.12
N VAL A 12 14.51 12.47 -2.82
CA VAL A 12 15.11 11.71 -1.73
C VAL A 12 14.07 10.88 -0.95
N GLY A 13 12.84 10.81 -1.47
CA GLY A 13 11.77 9.96 -0.97
C GLY A 13 10.91 10.56 0.13
N ASN A 14 11.00 11.86 0.44
CA ASN A 14 10.06 12.46 1.39
C ASN A 14 8.69 12.62 0.73
N TYR A 15 7.62 12.30 1.45
CA TYR A 15 6.25 12.60 1.04
C TYR A 15 6.07 14.11 0.81
N LEU A 16 5.44 14.47 -0.31
CA LEU A 16 5.11 15.84 -0.66
C LEU A 16 3.62 16.10 -0.65
N ASN A 17 2.84 15.22 -1.27
CA ASN A 17 1.44 15.50 -1.56
C ASN A 17 0.64 14.23 -1.86
N LEU A 18 -0.66 14.30 -1.65
CA LEU A 18 -1.64 13.29 -2.05
C LEU A 18 -2.65 13.94 -3.00
N ILE A 19 -2.77 13.37 -4.19
CA ILE A 19 -3.77 13.80 -5.18
C ILE A 19 -4.80 12.69 -5.32
N VAL A 20 -6.05 13.02 -4.98
CA VAL A 20 -7.21 12.14 -5.16
C VAL A 20 -8.06 12.68 -6.30
N LYS A 21 -8.33 11.84 -7.29
CA LYS A 21 -9.19 12.16 -8.44
C LYS A 21 -10.37 11.19 -8.47
N ALA A 22 -11.57 11.72 -8.26
CA ALA A 22 -12.79 10.95 -8.46
C ALA A 22 -12.92 10.58 -9.96
N PRO A 23 -13.36 9.36 -10.29
CA PRO A 23 -13.55 8.97 -11.69
C PRO A 23 -14.58 9.91 -12.34
N ILE A 24 -14.31 10.29 -13.59
CA ILE A 24 -15.25 11.09 -14.38
C ILE A 24 -16.44 10.18 -14.69
N HIS A 25 -17.63 10.52 -14.21
CA HIS A 25 -18.84 9.77 -14.52
C HIS A 25 -19.12 9.82 -16.04
N ASP A 26 -18.85 8.73 -16.75
CA ASP A 26 -19.56 8.43 -17.99
C ASP A 26 -20.67 7.38 -17.68
N PRO A 27 -21.94 7.79 -17.60
CA PRO A 27 -23.06 6.88 -17.33
C PRO A 27 -23.22 5.76 -18.37
N GLN A 28 -22.51 5.78 -19.52
CA GLN A 28 -22.59 4.75 -20.55
C GLN A 28 -21.65 3.54 -20.31
N VAL A 29 -20.67 3.64 -19.42
CA VAL A 29 -19.65 2.58 -19.20
C VAL A 29 -20.17 1.43 -18.32
N LEU A 30 -21.32 1.60 -17.65
CA LEU A 30 -21.91 0.63 -16.71
C LEU A 30 -22.55 -0.62 -17.35
N SER A 31 -22.43 -0.83 -18.67
CA SER A 31 -23.13 -1.92 -19.37
C SER A 31 -22.29 -3.15 -19.75
N LEU A 32 -21.01 -3.24 -19.40
CA LEU A 32 -20.17 -4.38 -19.80
C LEU A 32 -19.79 -5.30 -18.62
N GLY A 33 -20.71 -6.22 -18.37
CA GLY A 33 -20.50 -7.66 -18.15
C GLY A 33 -19.16 -8.18 -17.65
N SER A 34 -19.26 -8.90 -16.52
CA SER A 34 -18.32 -9.89 -15.95
C SER A 34 -17.07 -9.33 -15.24
N ALA A 35 -17.10 -9.44 -13.92
CA ALA A 35 -16.02 -9.07 -12.98
C ALA A 35 -14.68 -9.82 -13.16
N ALA A 36 -14.59 -10.78 -14.09
CA ALA A 36 -13.41 -11.62 -14.29
C ALA A 36 -12.50 -11.14 -15.44
N LEU A 37 -12.93 -10.21 -16.30
CA LEU A 37 -12.13 -9.69 -17.42
C LEU A 37 -11.64 -8.25 -17.21
N ILE A 38 -11.98 -7.63 -16.08
CA ILE A 38 -11.75 -6.20 -15.81
C ILE A 38 -10.34 -5.95 -15.22
N TYR A 39 -9.69 -6.95 -14.63
CA TYR A 39 -8.39 -6.77 -13.97
C TYR A 39 -7.20 -6.55 -14.92
N ASP A 40 -7.31 -6.93 -16.20
CA ASP A 40 -6.21 -6.78 -17.17
C ASP A 40 -6.26 -5.47 -17.98
N ILE A 41 -7.35 -4.70 -17.88
CA ILE A 41 -7.52 -3.46 -18.64
C ILE A 41 -7.61 -2.30 -17.65
N LEU A 42 -6.54 -1.49 -17.60
CA LEU A 42 -6.55 -0.25 -16.83
C LEU A 42 -7.75 0.61 -17.24
N PRO A 43 -8.49 1.21 -16.28
CA PRO A 43 -9.61 2.09 -16.60
C PRO A 43 -9.19 3.19 -17.59
N PRO A 44 -10.02 3.54 -18.59
CA PRO A 44 -9.70 4.60 -19.55
C PRO A 44 -9.30 5.92 -18.87
N GLU A 45 -9.90 6.22 -17.72
CA GLU A 45 -9.60 7.40 -16.91
C GLU A 45 -8.17 7.38 -16.35
N LEU A 46 -7.67 6.20 -15.94
CA LEU A 46 -6.30 6.03 -15.48
C LEU A 46 -5.31 6.18 -16.63
N ILE A 47 -5.60 5.58 -17.79
CA ILE A 47 -4.76 5.72 -19.00
C ILE A 47 -4.67 7.19 -19.43
N GLN A 48 -5.81 7.89 -19.44
CA GLN A 48 -5.88 9.31 -19.77
C GLN A 48 -5.07 10.14 -18.76
N TRP A 49 -5.23 9.88 -17.47
CA TRP A 49 -4.51 10.60 -16.43
C TRP A 49 -3.00 10.35 -16.46
N GLN A 50 -2.57 9.11 -16.69
CA GLN A 50 -1.16 8.76 -16.92
C GLN A 50 -0.54 9.58 -18.06
N ARG A 51 -1.28 9.81 -19.16
CA ARG A 51 -0.80 10.66 -20.26
C ARG A 51 -0.72 12.13 -19.87
N GLU A 52 -1.71 12.63 -19.13
CA GLU A 52 -1.75 14.03 -18.65
C GLU A 52 -0.55 14.36 -17.77
N ILE A 53 -0.17 13.44 -16.87
CA ILE A 53 0.96 13.64 -15.94
C ILE A 53 2.32 13.22 -16.54
N GLY A 54 2.34 12.69 -17.76
CA GLY A 54 3.55 12.17 -18.39
C GLY A 54 4.14 10.97 -17.63
N PHE A 55 3.28 10.10 -17.10
CA PHE A 55 3.68 8.93 -16.32
C PHE A 55 4.63 8.03 -17.13
N ALA A 56 5.75 7.70 -16.52
CA ALA A 56 6.71 6.74 -17.02
C ALA A 56 7.04 5.75 -15.88
N PRO A 57 6.88 4.44 -16.09
CA PRO A 57 7.28 3.45 -15.09
C PRO A 57 8.76 3.58 -14.77
N ALA A 58 9.08 3.70 -13.49
CA ALA A 58 10.45 3.72 -12.99
C ALA A 58 10.47 3.26 -11.53
N THR A 59 11.60 2.67 -11.11
CA THR A 59 11.84 2.40 -9.69
C THR A 59 12.10 3.71 -8.96
N ILE A 60 11.41 3.92 -7.84
CA ILE A 60 11.63 5.05 -6.94
C ILE A 60 12.07 4.53 -5.57
N SER A 61 12.71 5.38 -4.79
CA SER A 61 12.99 5.13 -3.38
C SER A 61 12.20 6.13 -2.54
N VAL A 62 11.40 5.63 -1.61
CA VAL A 62 10.59 6.44 -0.72
C VAL A 62 11.00 6.18 0.73
N LYS A 63 10.89 7.21 1.57
CA LYS A 63 10.97 7.02 3.02
C LYS A 63 9.64 6.48 3.52
N LYS A 64 9.68 5.86 4.70
CA LYS A 64 8.49 5.51 5.45
C LYS A 64 7.54 6.70 5.56
N PHE A 65 6.28 6.49 5.23
CA PHE A 65 5.21 7.48 5.33
C PHE A 65 3.90 6.77 5.68
N PHE A 66 2.95 7.47 6.29
CA PHE A 66 1.61 6.94 6.51
C PHE A 66 0.59 8.09 6.48
N LEU A 67 -0.46 7.91 5.70
CA LEU A 67 -1.57 8.86 5.51
C LEU A 67 -2.80 8.27 6.19
N GLU A 68 -3.02 8.62 7.46
CA GLU A 68 -4.07 8.04 8.31
C GLU A 68 -5.47 8.15 7.67
N ASP A 69 -5.79 9.31 7.08
CA ASP A 69 -7.10 9.57 6.48
C ASP A 69 -7.41 8.66 5.28
N GLN A 70 -6.39 8.10 4.62
CA GLN A 70 -6.54 7.24 3.45
C GLN A 70 -6.10 5.79 3.70
N TRP A 71 -5.54 5.49 4.87
CA TRP A 71 -4.96 4.18 5.17
C TRP A 71 -3.93 3.74 4.11
N ILE A 72 -3.09 4.69 3.68
CA ILE A 72 -2.04 4.46 2.68
C ILE A 72 -0.68 4.76 3.29
N GLY A 73 0.25 3.82 3.20
CA GLY A 73 1.63 4.06 3.60
C GLY A 73 2.46 2.80 3.76
N ILE A 74 3.64 2.96 4.34
CA ILE A 74 4.58 1.87 4.61
C ILE A 74 4.82 1.82 6.12
N GLN A 75 4.71 0.62 6.68
CA GLN A 75 4.98 0.33 8.09
C GLN A 75 6.10 -0.71 8.22
N ASP A 76 6.79 -0.70 9.36
CA ASP A 76 7.92 -1.61 9.60
C ASP A 76 7.44 -2.99 10.06
N LEU A 77 6.26 -3.05 10.67
CA LEU A 77 5.66 -4.25 11.25
C LEU A 77 4.14 -4.23 11.00
N PRO A 78 3.51 -5.41 10.89
CA PRO A 78 2.08 -5.61 11.05
C PRO A 78 1.50 -5.02 12.34
N ASP A 79 0.22 -4.63 12.28
CA ASP A 79 -0.49 -4.07 13.43
C ASP A 79 -0.50 -5.04 14.63
N HIS A 80 -0.67 -6.35 14.39
CA HIS A 80 -0.73 -7.34 15.47
C HIS A 80 0.59 -7.49 16.22
N PHE A 81 1.75 -7.41 15.54
CA PHE A 81 3.05 -7.42 16.22
C PHE A 81 3.29 -6.11 16.98
N GLN A 82 2.83 -4.98 16.43
CA GLN A 82 2.90 -3.70 17.13
C GLN A 82 2.03 -3.71 18.40
N GLU A 83 0.87 -4.35 18.37
CA GLU A 83 -0.04 -4.49 19.53
C GLU A 83 0.62 -5.27 20.67
N VAL A 84 1.29 -6.38 20.37
CA VAL A 84 2.05 -7.17 21.34
C VAL A 84 3.19 -6.36 21.97
N LEU A 85 3.90 -5.55 21.17
CA LEU A 85 4.99 -4.70 21.66
C LEU A 85 4.47 -3.54 22.54
N ASP A 86 3.32 -2.97 22.19
CA ASP A 86 2.74 -1.83 22.89
C ASP A 86 2.04 -2.25 24.20
N ASN A 87 1.45 -3.44 24.24
CA ASN A 87 0.69 -3.97 25.38
C ASN A 87 1.14 -5.37 25.81
N PRO A 88 2.42 -5.59 26.16
CA PRO A 88 2.96 -6.92 26.42
C PRO A 88 2.29 -7.65 27.60
N ASP A 89 1.70 -6.90 28.55
CA ASP A 89 1.02 -7.47 29.72
C ASP A 89 -0.33 -8.12 29.39
N ASP A 90 -0.92 -7.81 28.21
CA ASP A 90 -2.19 -8.38 27.75
C ASP A 90 -2.02 -9.77 27.12
N TYR A 91 -0.77 -10.19 26.87
CA TYR A 91 -0.40 -11.46 26.24
C TYR A 91 0.32 -12.37 27.22
N ASP A 92 0.29 -13.68 26.98
CA ASP A 92 1.06 -14.62 27.80
C ASP A 92 2.55 -14.70 27.37
N GLU A 93 3.34 -15.50 28.09
CA GLU A 93 4.77 -15.64 27.81
C GLU A 93 5.06 -16.35 26.48
N GLU A 94 4.21 -17.28 26.07
CA GLU A 94 4.36 -18.03 24.83
C GLU A 94 4.06 -17.11 23.64
N GLU A 95 2.94 -16.39 23.68
CA GLU A 95 2.53 -15.43 22.65
C GLU A 95 3.57 -14.33 22.43
N ARG A 96 4.13 -13.75 23.52
CA ARG A 96 5.19 -12.75 23.41
C ARG A 96 6.45 -13.30 22.77
N LYS A 97 6.85 -14.51 23.16
CA LYS A 97 8.07 -15.13 22.63
C LYS A 97 7.93 -15.44 21.14
N ASP A 98 6.78 -15.97 20.73
CA ASP A 98 6.48 -16.23 19.34
C ASP A 98 6.49 -14.94 18.52
N ALA A 99 5.88 -13.86 19.04
CA ALA A 99 5.93 -12.55 18.40
C ALA A 99 7.38 -12.02 18.27
N ASP A 100 8.21 -12.14 19.30
CA ASP A 100 9.61 -11.70 19.27
C ASP A 100 10.43 -12.46 18.21
N GLU A 101 10.25 -13.78 18.09
CA GLU A 101 10.93 -14.60 17.08
C GLU A 101 10.49 -14.21 15.65
N GLU A 102 9.20 -13.98 15.45
CA GLU A 102 8.64 -13.57 14.16
C GLU A 102 9.05 -12.15 13.77
N ILE A 103 9.04 -11.20 14.72
CA ILE A 103 9.52 -9.82 14.52
C ILE A 103 11.01 -9.82 14.16
N LEU A 104 11.82 -10.69 14.77
CA LEU A 104 13.23 -10.82 14.43
C LEU A 104 13.39 -11.29 12.98
N ARG A 105 12.69 -12.37 12.59
CA ARG A 105 12.72 -12.87 11.22
C ARG A 105 12.29 -11.81 10.21
N TRP A 106 11.20 -11.10 10.51
CA TRP A 106 10.66 -10.01 9.71
C TRP A 106 11.72 -8.94 9.38
N LYS A 107 12.45 -8.50 10.41
CA LYS A 107 13.53 -7.51 10.29
C LYS A 107 14.74 -8.04 9.53
N GLU A 108 15.09 -9.32 9.72
CA GLU A 108 16.22 -9.95 9.03
C GLU A 108 15.96 -10.11 7.53
N GLU A 109 14.72 -10.43 7.15
CA GLU A 109 14.29 -10.53 5.75
C GLU A 109 14.19 -9.14 5.08
N GLY A 110 14.08 -8.07 5.89
CA GLY A 110 13.93 -6.71 5.40
C GLY A 110 12.54 -6.49 4.77
N THR A 111 11.53 -7.10 5.38
CA THR A 111 10.14 -7.01 4.91
C THR A 111 9.45 -5.82 5.58
N PHE A 112 8.49 -5.24 4.88
CA PHE A 112 7.69 -4.09 5.32
C PHE A 112 6.22 -4.37 5.04
N VAL A 113 5.33 -3.58 5.64
CA VAL A 113 3.90 -3.61 5.33
C VAL A 113 3.57 -2.43 4.44
N LEU A 114 3.01 -2.69 3.26
CA LEU A 114 2.33 -1.70 2.45
C LEU A 114 0.85 -1.67 2.86
N LYS A 115 0.43 -0.58 3.48
CA LYS A 115 -0.98 -0.29 3.75
C LYS A 115 -1.61 0.32 2.50
N TRP A 116 -2.61 -0.34 1.95
CA TRP A 116 -3.43 0.18 0.84
C TRP A 116 -4.81 -0.46 0.93
N CYS A 117 -5.74 0.13 1.68
CA CYS A 117 -7.04 -0.46 2.05
C CYS A 117 -6.96 -1.76 2.87
N GLU A 118 -5.95 -2.60 2.62
CA GLU A 118 -5.57 -3.84 3.28
C GLU A 118 -4.06 -3.79 3.58
N GLU A 119 -3.54 -4.85 4.21
CA GLU A 119 -2.12 -5.04 4.45
C GLU A 119 -1.52 -5.91 3.34
N TYR A 120 -0.43 -5.44 2.73
CA TYR A 120 0.36 -6.23 1.80
C TYR A 120 1.80 -6.33 2.28
N TRP A 121 2.45 -7.44 1.96
CA TRP A 121 3.86 -7.63 2.29
C TRP A 121 4.73 -6.98 1.20
N LEU A 122 5.66 -6.14 1.63
CA LEU A 122 6.57 -5.41 0.74
C LEU A 122 8.00 -5.86 1.03
N SER A 123 8.67 -6.42 0.03
CA SER A 123 10.07 -6.83 0.15
C SER A 123 11.01 -5.61 0.20
N ARG A 124 12.24 -5.82 0.66
CA ARG A 124 13.33 -4.82 0.61
C ARG A 124 13.60 -4.24 -0.77
N ASP A 125 13.31 -4.99 -1.83
CA ASP A 125 13.56 -4.59 -3.21
C ASP A 125 12.34 -3.86 -3.82
N GLY A 126 11.23 -3.77 -3.06
CA GLY A 126 10.02 -3.03 -3.41
C GLY A 126 8.94 -3.88 -4.09
N ASP A 127 9.09 -5.20 -4.10
CA ASP A 127 8.09 -6.11 -4.65
C ASP A 127 6.97 -6.36 -3.64
N VAL A 128 5.72 -6.30 -4.10
CA VAL A 128 4.55 -6.61 -3.29
C VAL A 128 4.26 -8.10 -3.41
N GLU A 129 4.40 -8.80 -2.30
CA GLU A 129 4.04 -10.21 -2.17
C GLU A 129 2.63 -10.29 -1.58
N SER A 130 1.74 -11.02 -2.25
CA SER A 130 0.36 -11.19 -1.78
C SER A 130 0.34 -11.87 -0.41
N SER A 131 -0.49 -11.36 0.51
CA SER A 131 -0.71 -11.89 1.85
C SER A 131 -1.50 -13.19 1.89
#